data_AF-A0AAU8D522-F1
#
_entry.id   AF-A0AAU8D522-F1
#
_cell.length_a   1.000
_cell.length_b   1.000
_cell.length_c   1.000
_cell.angle_alpha   90.00
_cell.angle_beta   90.00
_cell.angle_gamma   90.00
#
_symmetry.space_group_name_H-M   'P 1'
#
loop_
_entity.id
_entity.type
_entity.pdbx_description
1 polymer ?
#
loop_
_entity_poly.entity_id
_entity_poly.type
_entity_poly.pdbx_seq_one_letter_code
_entity_poly.pdbx_strand_id
1 'polypeptide(L)'
;MRGLIEELGLRGSKKLDADLQDRLGYHLLKRRGYEGFMAGTISRTEFGKRLAQEWASFPVLANTKGAHRSVKRGQSYYAGDGLNKSLTAPETVEAVLDRVKAADNSIAVREEPVIVEKPVVKDPEELDKPLTGSKTIWTYITVIFTAIASIFERLNFIDLDWRVQIFMLAVVVGLAGYGIYPRRRIARVYRELKAEFGGA
;
A
#
# COMPACT_ATOMS: atom_id res chain seq x y z
N MET A 1 -16.52 -0.15 -5.24
CA MET A 1 -16.18 1.30 -5.30
C MET A 1 -17.38 2.21 -5.40
N ARG A 2 -18.31 2.07 -6.36
CA ARG A 2 -19.49 2.97 -6.48
C ARG A 2 -20.30 3.16 -5.17
N GLY A 3 -20.65 2.08 -4.49
CA GLY A 3 -21.38 2.18 -3.20
C GLY A 3 -20.59 2.83 -2.05
N LEU A 4 -19.25 2.75 -2.05
CA LEU A 4 -18.41 3.39 -1.03
C LEU A 4 -18.30 4.91 -1.25
N ILE A 5 -18.34 5.34 -2.52
CA ILE A 5 -18.37 6.76 -2.90
C ILE A 5 -19.70 7.38 -2.47
N GLU A 6 -20.81 6.66 -2.65
CA GLU A 6 -22.15 7.07 -2.20
C GLU A 6 -22.25 7.12 -0.66
N GLU A 7 -21.78 6.09 0.03
CA GLU A 7 -21.79 6.00 1.51
C GLU A 7 -20.98 7.12 2.18
N LEU A 8 -19.88 7.54 1.56
CA LEU A 8 -19.01 8.62 2.06
C LEU A 8 -19.36 10.01 1.51
N GLY A 9 -20.43 10.13 0.71
CA GLY A 9 -20.86 11.39 0.10
C GLY A 9 -19.78 12.04 -0.78
N LEU A 10 -18.86 11.24 -1.34
CA LEU A 10 -17.72 11.75 -2.09
C LEU A 10 -18.20 12.20 -3.47
N ARG A 11 -18.19 13.51 -3.72
CA ARG A 11 -18.37 14.05 -5.08
C ARG A 11 -17.22 13.53 -5.95
N GLY A 12 -17.55 12.95 -7.11
CA GLY A 12 -16.60 12.32 -8.05
C GLY A 12 -15.49 13.24 -8.62
N SER A 13 -15.45 14.51 -8.20
CA SER A 13 -14.43 15.49 -8.52
C SER A 13 -13.27 15.56 -7.50
N LYS A 14 -13.35 14.85 -6.37
CA LYS A 14 -12.26 14.83 -5.38
C LYS A 14 -11.06 14.04 -5.91
N LYS A 15 -9.86 14.59 -5.75
CA LYS A 15 -8.61 13.87 -6.05
C LYS A 15 -8.46 12.69 -5.09
N LEU A 16 -8.02 11.55 -5.62
CA LEU A 16 -7.67 10.37 -4.84
C LEU A 16 -6.30 10.57 -4.18
N ASP A 17 -6.23 11.48 -3.22
CA ASP A 17 -5.04 11.71 -2.41
C ASP A 17 -4.84 10.64 -1.33
N ALA A 18 -3.73 10.72 -0.61
CA ALA A 18 -3.36 9.71 0.39
C ALA A 18 -4.37 9.63 1.55
N ASP A 19 -4.85 10.78 2.07
CA ASP A 19 -5.84 10.81 3.15
C ASP A 19 -7.15 10.15 2.71
N LEU A 20 -7.61 10.45 1.49
CA LEU A 20 -8.81 9.82 0.97
C LEU A 20 -8.63 8.31 0.78
N GLN A 21 -7.47 7.86 0.29
CA GLN A 21 -7.17 6.42 0.17
C GLN A 21 -7.17 5.71 1.52
N ASP A 22 -6.58 6.32 2.54
CA ASP A 22 -6.52 5.75 3.90
C ASP A 22 -7.92 5.65 4.51
N ARG A 23 -8.74 6.71 4.37
CA ARG A 23 -10.15 6.69 4.81
C ARG A 23 -10.93 5.58 4.12
N LEU A 24 -10.82 5.48 2.79
CA LEU A 24 -11.50 4.43 2.02
C LEU A 24 -11.05 3.03 2.47
N GLY A 25 -9.74 2.82 2.64
CA GLY A 25 -9.18 1.57 3.14
C GLY A 25 -9.73 1.20 4.52
N TYR A 26 -9.77 2.16 5.44
CA TYR A 26 -10.31 1.97 6.79
C TYR A 26 -11.80 1.62 6.78
N HIS A 27 -12.60 2.27 5.94
CA HIS A 27 -14.01 1.92 5.78
C HIS A 27 -14.21 0.49 5.25
N LEU A 28 -13.38 0.04 4.30
CA LEU A 28 -13.40 -1.34 3.82
C LEU A 28 -13.03 -2.34 4.91
N LEU A 29 -12.05 -2.02 5.76
CA LEU A 29 -11.70 -2.84 6.93
C LEU A 29 -12.88 -3.00 7.89
N LYS A 30 -13.56 -1.90 8.22
CA LYS A 30 -14.77 -1.93 9.06
C LYS A 30 -15.85 -2.82 8.47
N ARG A 31 -16.14 -2.67 7.17
CA ARG A 31 -17.13 -3.49 6.46
C ARG A 31 -16.80 -4.99 6.51
N ARG A 32 -15.52 -5.35 6.54
CA ARG A 32 -15.08 -6.76 6.66
C ARG A 32 -15.04 -7.28 8.09
N GLY A 33 -15.39 -6.46 9.07
CA GLY A 33 -15.53 -6.85 10.46
C GLY A 33 -14.28 -6.57 11.30
N TYR A 34 -13.55 -5.50 11.00
CA TYR A 34 -12.43 -5.05 11.83
C TYR A 34 -12.81 -4.93 13.31
N GLU A 35 -13.95 -4.30 13.62
CA GLU A 35 -14.42 -4.13 15.00
C GLU A 35 -14.68 -5.48 15.69
N GLY A 36 -15.22 -6.46 14.97
CA GLY A 36 -15.39 -7.82 15.50
C GLY A 36 -14.07 -8.57 15.69
N PHE A 37 -13.06 -8.33 14.86
CA PHE A 37 -11.72 -8.88 15.05
C PHE A 37 -11.05 -8.34 16.32
N MET A 38 -11.14 -7.02 16.53
CA MET A 38 -10.63 -6.34 17.71
C MET A 38 -11.35 -6.83 18.97
N ALA A 39 -12.69 -6.87 18.94
CA ALA A 39 -13.52 -7.42 20.03
C ALA A 39 -13.36 -8.93 20.26
N GLY A 40 -12.67 -9.64 19.37
CA GLY A 40 -12.42 -11.09 19.48
C GLY A 40 -13.60 -11.98 19.07
N THR A 41 -14.70 -11.40 18.57
CA THR A 41 -15.84 -12.16 18.02
C THR A 41 -15.54 -12.76 16.65
N ILE A 42 -14.58 -12.18 15.92
CA ILE A 42 -14.04 -12.71 14.67
C ILE A 42 -12.60 -13.17 14.92
N SER A 43 -12.29 -14.42 14.58
CA SER A 43 -10.94 -14.96 14.72
C SER A 43 -9.97 -14.31 13.71
N ARG A 44 -8.67 -14.31 14.03
CA ARG A 44 -7.61 -13.84 13.13
C ARG A 44 -7.70 -14.48 11.74
N THR A 45 -7.90 -15.79 11.70
CA THR A 45 -7.99 -16.57 10.45
C THR A 45 -9.21 -16.16 9.63
N GLU A 46 -10.36 -15.97 10.30
CA GLU A 46 -11.58 -15.53 9.62
C GLU A 46 -11.45 -14.10 9.10
N PHE A 47 -10.90 -13.19 9.90
CA PHE A 47 -10.66 -11.82 9.47
C PHE A 47 -9.66 -11.76 8.31
N GLY A 48 -8.55 -12.50 8.38
CA GLY A 48 -7.59 -12.61 7.29
C GLY A 48 -8.21 -13.14 5.99
N LYS A 49 -9.12 -14.11 6.07
CA LYS A 49 -9.91 -14.57 4.90
C LYS A 49 -10.77 -13.44 4.33
N ARG A 50 -11.45 -12.66 5.19
CA ARG A 50 -12.28 -11.52 4.76
C ARG A 50 -11.46 -10.40 4.15
N LEU A 51 -10.23 -10.17 4.63
CA LEU A 51 -9.28 -9.23 4.01
C LEU A 51 -8.88 -9.68 2.60
N ALA A 52 -8.59 -10.97 2.42
CA ALA A 52 -8.25 -11.55 1.12
C ALA A 52 -9.41 -11.50 0.09
N GLN A 53 -10.65 -11.27 0.55
CA GLN A 53 -11.82 -11.04 -0.30
C GLN A 53 -12.00 -9.57 -0.73
N GLU A 54 -11.35 -8.61 -0.06
CA GLU A 54 -11.32 -7.21 -0.52
C GLU A 54 -10.09 -6.94 -1.38
N TRP A 55 -8.94 -7.45 -0.97
CA TRP A 55 -7.68 -7.25 -1.69
C TRP A 55 -7.05 -8.59 -2.03
N ALA A 56 -7.00 -8.88 -3.33
CA ALA A 56 -6.48 -10.14 -3.86
C ALA A 56 -4.98 -10.38 -3.58
N SER A 57 -4.24 -9.31 -3.25
CA SER A 57 -2.84 -9.34 -2.86
C SER A 57 -2.59 -9.95 -1.48
N PHE A 58 -3.64 -10.08 -0.65
CA PHE A 58 -3.54 -10.78 0.62
C PHE A 58 -3.76 -12.30 0.46
N PRO A 59 -3.01 -13.11 1.24
CA PRO A 59 -3.20 -14.54 1.31
C PRO A 59 -4.39 -14.92 2.19
N VAL A 60 -5.03 -16.05 1.90
CA VAL A 60 -5.83 -16.75 2.89
C VAL A 60 -4.93 -17.34 3.98
N LEU A 61 -5.37 -17.29 5.23
CA LEU A 61 -4.57 -17.73 6.39
C LEU A 61 -4.80 -19.20 6.77
N ALA A 62 -5.75 -19.88 6.14
CA ALA A 62 -5.99 -21.31 6.29
C ALA A 62 -6.53 -21.89 4.99
N ASN A 63 -6.51 -23.23 4.88
CA ASN A 63 -7.16 -23.92 3.78
C ASN A 63 -8.66 -23.63 3.80
N THR A 64 -9.20 -23.14 2.69
CA THR A 64 -10.60 -22.71 2.63
C THR A 64 -11.18 -22.82 1.23
N LYS A 65 -12.49 -22.63 1.09
CA LYS A 65 -13.15 -22.50 -0.20
C LYS A 65 -12.94 -21.07 -0.72
N GLY A 66 -12.12 -20.93 -1.76
CA GLY A 66 -11.92 -19.69 -2.51
C GLY A 66 -13.03 -19.45 -3.52
N ALA A 67 -12.96 -18.33 -4.25
CA ALA A 67 -13.99 -17.92 -5.21
C ALA A 67 -14.20 -18.96 -6.33
N HIS A 68 -13.11 -19.53 -6.84
CA HIS A 68 -13.15 -20.46 -7.99
C HIS A 68 -12.87 -21.91 -7.60
N ARG A 69 -12.05 -22.12 -6.57
CA ARG A 69 -11.60 -23.44 -6.13
C ARG A 69 -11.25 -23.45 -4.65
N SER A 70 -11.00 -24.64 -4.11
CA SER A 70 -10.37 -24.75 -2.79
C SER A 70 -8.95 -24.19 -2.86
N VAL A 71 -8.63 -23.31 -1.92
CA VAL A 71 -7.35 -22.59 -1.86
C VAL A 71 -6.62 -22.97 -0.57
N LYS A 72 -5.31 -23.09 -0.67
CA LYS A 72 -4.43 -23.39 0.46
C LYS A 72 -3.97 -22.09 1.13
N ARG A 73 -3.57 -22.19 2.41
CA ARG A 73 -2.90 -21.10 3.13
C ARG A 73 -1.79 -20.48 2.26
N GLY A 74 -1.73 -19.16 2.21
CA GLY A 74 -0.76 -18.41 1.40
C GLY A 74 -1.22 -18.06 -0.02
N GLN A 75 -2.31 -18.68 -0.53
CA GLN A 75 -2.86 -18.37 -1.84
C GLN A 75 -3.86 -17.20 -1.79
N SER A 76 -4.08 -16.53 -2.93
CA SER A 76 -5.17 -15.55 -3.05
C SER A 76 -6.54 -16.22 -2.90
N TYR A 77 -7.53 -15.52 -2.36
CA TYR A 77 -8.92 -16.00 -2.34
C TYR A 77 -9.46 -16.28 -3.75
N TYR A 78 -8.96 -15.56 -4.75
CA TYR A 78 -9.34 -15.66 -6.16
C TYR A 78 -8.41 -16.58 -6.97
N ALA A 79 -7.49 -17.30 -6.31
CA ALA A 79 -6.54 -18.15 -7.01
C ALA A 79 -7.24 -19.16 -7.92
N GLY A 80 -6.97 -19.08 -9.23
CA GLY A 80 -7.61 -19.91 -10.25
C GLY A 80 -8.22 -19.12 -11.41
N ASP A 81 -8.32 -17.80 -11.29
CA ASP A 81 -8.80 -16.90 -12.35
C ASP A 81 -7.70 -16.47 -13.35
N GLY A 82 -6.43 -16.82 -13.08
CA GLY A 82 -5.28 -16.44 -13.91
C GLY A 82 -4.85 -14.97 -13.79
N LEU A 83 -5.56 -14.16 -13.02
CA LEU A 83 -5.33 -12.72 -12.88
C LEU A 83 -4.84 -12.36 -11.47
N ASN A 84 -5.46 -12.94 -10.45
CA ASN A 84 -5.24 -12.57 -9.06
C ASN A 84 -4.24 -13.49 -8.36
N LYS A 85 -3.29 -12.87 -7.65
CA LYS A 85 -2.24 -13.58 -6.90
C LYS A 85 -1.96 -12.89 -5.57
N SER A 86 -1.74 -13.69 -4.52
CA SER A 86 -1.21 -13.17 -3.27
C SER A 86 0.24 -12.74 -3.47
N LEU A 87 0.56 -11.55 -2.98
CA LEU A 87 1.91 -10.97 -3.04
C LEU A 87 2.56 -10.90 -1.65
N THR A 88 1.82 -11.28 -0.60
CA THR A 88 2.28 -11.19 0.79
C THR A 88 2.30 -12.58 1.42
N ALA A 89 3.32 -12.85 2.24
CA ALA A 89 3.39 -14.08 3.02
C ALA A 89 2.32 -14.07 4.14
N PRO A 90 1.63 -15.19 4.40
CA PRO A 90 0.59 -15.26 5.43
C PRO A 90 1.13 -14.94 6.83
N GLU A 91 2.37 -15.29 7.13
CA GLU A 91 3.04 -14.98 8.41
C GLU A 91 3.17 -13.46 8.61
N THR A 92 3.42 -12.71 7.54
CA THR A 92 3.53 -11.24 7.61
C THR A 92 2.18 -10.62 7.96
N VAL A 93 1.10 -11.12 7.35
CA VAL A 93 -0.25 -10.64 7.65
C VAL A 93 -0.64 -11.00 9.09
N GLU A 94 -0.38 -12.24 9.52
CA GLU A 94 -0.63 -12.67 10.89
C GLU A 94 0.11 -11.80 11.91
N ALA A 95 1.40 -11.54 11.68
CA ALA A 95 2.20 -10.69 12.56
C ALA A 95 1.66 -9.25 12.65
N VAL A 96 1.17 -8.67 11.54
CA VAL A 96 0.56 -7.34 11.56
C VAL A 96 -0.76 -7.36 12.34
N LEU A 97 -1.61 -8.35 12.11
CA LEU A 97 -2.89 -8.50 12.84
C LEU A 97 -2.66 -8.67 14.34
N ASP A 98 -1.68 -9.47 14.73
CA ASP A 98 -1.31 -9.68 16.14
C ASP A 98 -0.80 -8.39 16.77
N ARG A 99 0.05 -7.62 16.06
CA ARG A 99 0.54 -6.31 16.53
C ARG A 99 -0.58 -5.30 16.71
N VAL A 100 -1.52 -5.22 15.77
CA VAL A 100 -2.67 -4.31 15.85
C VAL A 100 -3.55 -4.66 17.04
N LYS A 101 -3.83 -5.95 17.24
CA LYS A 101 -4.63 -6.42 18.39
C LYS A 101 -3.94 -6.16 19.73
N ALA A 102 -2.62 -6.34 19.79
CA ALA A 102 -1.84 -6.01 20.98
C ALA A 102 -1.78 -4.50 21.26
N ALA A 103 -1.69 -3.67 20.23
CA ALA A 103 -1.66 -2.21 20.36
C ALA A 103 -2.97 -1.67 20.97
N ASP A 104 -4.12 -2.20 20.57
CA ASP A 104 -5.42 -1.80 21.13
C ASP A 104 -5.56 -2.20 22.61
N ASN A 105 -5.14 -3.42 22.97
CA ASN A 105 -5.06 -3.83 24.36
C ASN A 105 -4.11 -2.93 25.18
N SER A 106 -3.05 -2.40 24.58
CA SER A 106 -2.12 -1.47 25.25
C SER A 106 -2.67 -0.06 25.40
N ILE A 107 -3.67 0.34 24.60
CA ILE A 107 -4.40 1.60 24.72
C ILE A 107 -5.50 1.47 25.79
N ALA A 108 -6.22 0.33 25.82
CA ALA A 108 -7.24 0.04 26.83
C ALA A 108 -6.68 -0.07 28.25
N VAL A 109 -5.42 -0.50 28.41
CA VAL A 109 -4.72 -0.55 29.72
C VAL A 109 -4.21 0.83 30.17
N ARG A 110 -4.28 1.86 29.30
CA ARG A 110 -3.69 3.19 29.51
C ARG A 110 -4.72 4.29 29.81
N GLU A 111 -5.94 3.95 30.24
CA GLU A 111 -6.98 4.92 30.67
C GLU A 111 -6.68 5.61 32.03
N GLU A 112 -5.46 6.10 32.22
CA GLU A 112 -5.22 7.28 33.07
C GLU A 112 -4.77 8.41 32.14
N PRO A 113 -5.17 9.68 32.40
CA PRO A 113 -5.03 10.77 31.43
C PRO A 113 -3.55 11.11 31.19
N VAL A 114 -2.93 10.43 30.24
CA VAL A 114 -1.62 10.80 29.71
C VAL A 114 -1.84 11.98 28.77
N ILE A 115 -1.55 13.17 29.27
CA ILE A 115 -1.31 14.36 28.46
C ILE A 115 -0.28 13.96 27.41
N VAL A 116 -0.72 13.85 26.16
CA VAL A 116 0.13 13.51 25.02
C VAL A 116 1.04 14.70 24.74
N GLU A 117 2.21 14.73 25.36
CA GLU A 117 3.32 15.52 24.87
C GLU A 117 3.75 14.89 23.54
N LYS A 118 3.46 15.57 22.44
CA LYS A 118 3.83 15.13 21.08
C LYS A 118 5.31 14.75 21.08
N PRO A 119 5.70 13.56 20.60
CA PRO A 119 7.11 13.27 20.45
C PRO A 119 7.66 14.24 19.40
N VAL A 120 8.56 15.11 19.82
CA VAL A 120 9.37 15.95 18.93
C VAL A 120 10.07 14.99 17.97
N VAL A 121 9.62 15.04 16.72
CA VAL A 121 10.26 14.37 15.59
C VAL A 121 11.67 14.91 15.51
N LYS A 122 12.65 14.01 15.65
CA LYS A 122 14.08 14.32 15.52
C LYS A 122 14.35 15.10 14.24
N ASP A 123 15.30 16.02 14.37
CA ASP A 123 15.61 17.13 13.46
C ASP A 123 15.53 16.82 11.95
N PRO A 124 14.85 17.66 11.15
CA PRO A 124 14.64 17.48 9.71
C PRO A 124 15.86 17.92 8.87
N GLU A 125 17.07 17.76 9.39
CA GLU A 125 18.32 18.19 8.72
C GLU A 125 18.88 17.13 7.75
N GLU A 126 18.34 15.90 7.73
CA GLU A 126 18.76 14.87 6.78
C GLU A 126 18.15 14.99 5.37
N LEU A 127 17.26 15.97 5.13
CA LEU A 127 16.54 16.11 3.86
C LEU A 127 17.37 16.73 2.72
N ASP A 128 18.58 17.24 2.99
CA ASP A 128 19.39 18.01 2.03
C ASP A 128 20.49 17.21 1.31
N LYS A 129 20.63 15.90 1.55
CA LYS A 129 21.65 15.10 0.86
C LYS A 129 21.19 14.69 -0.55
N PRO A 130 21.96 14.97 -1.63
CA PRO A 130 21.63 14.50 -2.96
C PRO A 130 21.62 12.97 -2.99
N LEU A 131 20.52 12.39 -3.48
CA LEU A 131 20.24 10.95 -3.53
C LEU A 131 21.04 10.19 -4.60
N THR A 132 22.29 10.58 -4.85
CA THR A 132 23.17 9.94 -5.84
C THR A 132 23.78 8.61 -5.36
N GLY A 133 23.52 8.20 -4.11
CA GLY A 133 24.07 6.97 -3.52
C GLY A 133 23.10 6.11 -2.69
N SER A 134 21.78 6.33 -2.77
CA SER A 134 20.82 5.57 -1.96
C SER A 134 20.63 4.15 -2.49
N LYS A 135 21.04 3.16 -1.70
CA LYS A 135 20.93 1.71 -2.02
C LYS A 135 19.49 1.30 -2.28
N THR A 136 18.52 1.90 -1.59
CA THR A 136 17.08 1.61 -1.76
C THR A 136 16.57 2.05 -3.12
N ILE A 137 17.01 3.20 -3.62
CA ILE A 137 16.63 3.69 -4.96
C ILE A 137 17.25 2.81 -6.04
N TRP A 138 18.52 2.41 -5.87
CA TRP A 138 19.15 1.45 -6.76
C TRP A 138 18.45 0.10 -6.76
N THR A 139 17.97 -0.39 -5.60
CA THR A 139 17.15 -1.61 -5.53
C THR A 139 15.84 -1.47 -6.29
N TYR A 140 15.13 -0.34 -6.17
CA TYR A 140 13.90 -0.14 -6.93
C TYR A 140 14.15 -0.03 -8.43
N ILE A 141 15.23 0.65 -8.85
CA ILE A 141 15.63 0.73 -10.25
C ILE A 141 16.00 -0.66 -10.77
N THR A 142 16.79 -1.45 -10.04
CA THR A 142 17.19 -2.79 -10.46
C THR A 142 16.02 -3.76 -10.47
N VAL A 143 15.07 -3.68 -9.52
CA VAL A 143 13.83 -4.49 -9.51
C VAL A 143 12.93 -4.15 -10.69
N ILE A 144 12.77 -2.87 -11.01
CA ILE A 144 12.00 -2.43 -12.20
C ILE A 144 12.71 -2.89 -13.48
N PHE A 145 14.03 -2.75 -13.55
CA PHE A 145 14.81 -3.15 -14.72
C PHE A 145 14.81 -4.68 -14.93
N THR A 146 14.89 -5.47 -13.86
CA THR A 146 14.80 -6.96 -13.93
C THR A 146 13.38 -7.44 -14.24
N ALA A 147 12.35 -6.76 -13.73
CA ALA A 147 10.96 -7.04 -14.12
C ALA A 147 10.70 -6.73 -15.61
N ILE A 148 11.31 -5.66 -16.14
CA ILE A 148 11.22 -5.31 -17.56
C ILE A 148 12.05 -6.28 -18.42
N ALA A 149 13.27 -6.66 -18.00
CA ALA A 149 14.13 -7.60 -18.71
C ALA A 149 13.51 -9.01 -18.82
N SER A 150 12.86 -9.49 -17.76
CA SER A 150 12.19 -10.80 -17.74
C SER A 150 10.91 -10.85 -18.60
N ILE A 151 10.29 -9.70 -18.87
CA ILE A 151 9.22 -9.54 -19.87
C ILE A 151 9.82 -9.47 -21.29
N PHE A 152 11.01 -8.84 -21.44
CA PHE A 152 11.76 -8.69 -22.70
C PHE A 152 12.21 -10.02 -23.31
N GLU A 153 12.73 -10.95 -22.52
CA GLU A 153 13.18 -12.27 -23.00
C GLU A 153 12.01 -13.19 -23.39
N ARG A 154 10.83 -13.02 -22.77
CA ARG A 154 9.64 -13.84 -23.06
C ARG A 154 8.86 -13.40 -24.29
N LEU A 155 9.06 -12.16 -24.75
CA LEU A 155 8.28 -11.56 -25.85
C LEU A 155 9.04 -11.44 -27.17
N ASN A 156 10.28 -11.94 -27.26
CA ASN A 156 11.11 -11.88 -28.47
C ASN A 156 11.10 -10.47 -29.09
N PHE A 157 11.63 -9.49 -28.34
CA PHE A 157 11.45 -8.05 -28.59
C PHE A 157 11.81 -7.58 -30.02
N ILE A 158 12.61 -8.34 -30.77
CA ILE A 158 13.00 -8.07 -32.16
C ILE A 158 11.83 -8.27 -33.15
N ASP A 159 10.87 -9.15 -32.83
CA ASP A 159 9.68 -9.42 -33.67
C ASP A 159 8.49 -8.47 -33.35
N LEU A 160 8.60 -7.67 -32.30
CA LEU A 160 7.57 -6.69 -31.95
C LEU A 160 7.61 -5.50 -32.91
N ASP A 161 6.43 -5.07 -33.37
CA ASP A 161 6.28 -3.84 -34.16
C ASP A 161 6.98 -2.67 -33.44
N TRP A 162 7.87 -1.99 -34.15
CA TRP A 162 8.67 -0.86 -33.66
C TRP A 162 7.80 0.26 -33.03
N ARG A 163 6.52 0.36 -33.41
CA ARG A 163 5.54 1.28 -32.80
C ARG A 163 5.24 0.91 -31.35
N VAL A 164 5.12 -0.39 -31.06
CA VAL A 164 4.87 -0.91 -29.70
C VAL A 164 6.12 -0.70 -28.84
N GLN A 165 7.30 -0.84 -29.42
CA GLN A 165 8.56 -0.57 -28.74
C GLN A 165 8.67 0.90 -28.31
N ILE A 166 8.32 1.85 -29.20
CA ILE A 166 8.30 3.29 -28.87
C ILE A 166 7.26 3.61 -27.79
N PHE A 167 6.07 2.99 -27.86
CA PHE A 167 5.04 3.16 -26.84
C PHE A 167 5.52 2.69 -25.46
N MET A 168 6.15 1.52 -25.38
CA MET A 168 6.71 0.99 -24.14
C MET A 168 7.83 1.88 -23.57
N LEU A 169 8.70 2.43 -24.43
CA LEU A 169 9.72 3.40 -24.04
C LEU A 169 9.08 4.68 -23.47
N ALA A 170 8.05 5.20 -24.12
CA ALA A 170 7.32 6.39 -23.67
C ALA A 170 6.64 6.16 -22.30
N VAL A 171 6.10 4.97 -22.05
CA VAL A 171 5.50 4.61 -20.76
C VAL A 171 6.57 4.57 -19.65
N VAL A 172 7.73 3.96 -19.91
CA VAL A 172 8.83 3.90 -18.93
C VAL A 172 9.37 5.29 -18.61
N VAL A 173 9.58 6.14 -19.64
CA VAL A 173 10.01 7.53 -19.46
C VAL A 173 8.95 8.36 -18.73
N GLY A 174 7.67 8.15 -19.03
CA GLY A 174 6.55 8.80 -18.35
C GLY A 174 6.46 8.43 -16.86
N LEU A 175 6.63 7.16 -16.52
CA LEU A 175 6.67 6.69 -15.13
C LEU A 175 7.89 7.23 -14.37
N ALA A 176 9.06 7.28 -15.02
CA ALA A 176 10.27 7.88 -14.45
C ALA A 176 10.09 9.39 -14.20
N GLY A 177 9.50 10.13 -15.15
CA GLY A 177 9.18 11.55 -14.99
C GLY A 177 8.14 11.82 -13.90
N TYR A 178 7.10 10.99 -13.83
CA TYR A 178 6.07 11.08 -12.78
C TYR A 178 6.62 10.82 -11.38
N GLY A 179 7.62 9.94 -11.21
CA GLY A 179 8.28 9.74 -9.92
C GLY A 179 9.09 10.95 -9.43
N ILE A 180 9.56 11.79 -10.34
CA ILE A 180 10.41 12.96 -10.06
C ILE A 180 9.56 14.22 -9.79
N TYR A 181 8.38 14.33 -10.40
CA TYR A 181 7.51 15.52 -10.35
C TYR A 181 6.95 15.89 -8.94
N PRO A 182 6.49 14.94 -8.09
CA PRO A 182 5.98 15.24 -6.76
C PRO A 182 7.06 15.75 -5.81
N ARG A 183 8.28 15.23 -5.93
CA ARG A 183 9.39 15.51 -5.01
C ARG A 183 9.84 16.97 -5.06
N ARG A 184 9.81 17.58 -6.25
CA ARG A 184 10.13 19.00 -6.44
C ARG A 184 9.10 19.94 -5.81
N ARG A 185 7.82 19.53 -5.73
CA ARG A 185 6.78 20.31 -5.03
C ARG A 185 6.91 20.20 -3.53
N ILE A 186 7.19 19.01 -2.99
CA ILE A 186 7.38 18.79 -1.56
C ILE A 186 8.56 19.62 -1.02
N ALA A 187 9.67 19.66 -1.75
CA ALA A 187 10.83 20.50 -1.39
C ALA A 187 10.53 22.02 -1.45
N ARG A 188 9.58 22.45 -2.27
CA ARG A 188 9.15 23.86 -2.31
C ARG A 188 8.27 24.19 -1.10
N VAL A 189 7.25 23.38 -0.84
CA VAL A 189 6.33 23.54 0.30
C VAL A 189 7.10 23.48 1.63
N TYR A 190 8.10 22.60 1.75
CA TYR A 190 8.97 22.55 2.94
C TYR A 190 9.78 23.84 3.14
N ARG A 191 10.33 24.43 2.07
CA ARG A 191 11.06 25.69 2.14
C ARG A 191 10.16 26.87 2.48
N GLU A 192 8.93 26.87 1.95
CA GLU A 192 7.91 27.87 2.28
C GLU A 192 7.50 27.76 3.77
N LEU A 193 7.22 26.56 4.27
CA LEU A 193 6.92 26.31 5.68
C LEU A 193 8.09 26.69 6.61
N LYS A 194 9.33 26.36 6.24
CA LYS A 194 10.51 26.75 7.02
C LYS A 194 10.70 28.27 7.07
N ALA A 195 10.36 28.99 5.99
CA ALA A 195 10.42 30.45 5.97
C ALA A 195 9.28 31.10 6.79
N GLU A 196 8.10 30.48 6.81
CA GLU A 196 6.93 30.98 7.54
C GLU A 196 7.02 30.73 9.06
N PHE A 197 7.60 29.60 9.49
CA PHE A 197 7.71 29.22 10.91
C PHE A 197 9.10 29.42 11.51
N GLY A 198 10.14 29.68 10.70
CA GLY A 198 11.51 29.94 11.16
C GLY A 198 11.89 31.42 11.19
N GLY A 199 10.94 32.32 10.94
CA GLY A 199 11.11 33.78 10.95
C GLY A 199 10.52 34.46 12.19
N ALA A 200 10.65 33.85 13.37
CA ALA A 200 10.34 34.43 14.67
C ALA A 200 11.53 34.25 15.63
#